data_AF-A0A7C5P9H2-F1
#
_entry.id   AF-A0A7C5P9H2-F1
#
_cell.length_a   1.000
_cell.length_b   1.000
_cell.length_c   1.000
_cell.angle_alpha   90.00
_cell.angle_beta   90.00
_cell.angle_gamma   90.00
#
_symmetry.space_group_name_H-M   'P 1'
#
loop_
_entity.id
_entity.type
_entity.pdbx_description
1 polymer ?
#
loop_
_entity_poly.entity_id
_entity_poly.type
_entity_poly.pdbx_seq_one_letter_code
_entity_poly.pdbx_strand_id
1 'polypeptide(L)'
;MIPTLLAQGEGEWLRGEGPESDVVMSTRIRLARNVQGYRFSTRIEIGESQELLGFLREKILSLPDRNFLWADLRDLGPIERQVLVERHLISREHASGDGPRGVAVEPGERLGIMVLEEDHLRLQVLLSGLNVEKAWKEMSALSSALAERIPFAWDERFGFLTACPTNVGTGLRVSAMLHLPGLVISRQIEKATQTAQKIHMAVRGLYGEGSRPASDLFQISNQVTLGGTEADICAEFQEVVEKIVAWERETRNQLLAERRTELEDQASRSLGILERARTMTS
;
A
#
# COMPACT_ATOMS: atom_id res chain seq x y z
N MET A 1 -10.17 1.06 21.39
CA MET A 1 -9.06 0.31 20.76
C MET A 1 -8.93 0.79 19.31
N ILE A 2 -7.78 0.56 18.65
CA ILE A 2 -7.53 1.03 17.26
C ILE A 2 -8.72 0.73 16.33
N PRO A 3 -9.26 -0.51 16.26
CA PRO A 3 -10.36 -0.82 15.34
C PRO A 3 -11.64 -0.01 15.58
N THR A 4 -11.94 0.31 16.84
CA THR A 4 -13.09 1.17 17.21
C THR A 4 -12.92 2.60 16.70
N LEU A 5 -11.68 3.12 16.67
CA LEU A 5 -11.37 4.44 16.14
C LEU A 5 -11.51 4.46 14.61
N LEU A 6 -11.04 3.40 13.94
CA LEU A 6 -11.11 3.26 12.48
C LEU A 6 -12.57 3.14 11.99
N ALA A 7 -13.45 2.54 12.77
CA ALA A 7 -14.87 2.36 12.39
C ALA A 7 -15.67 3.67 12.29
N GLN A 8 -15.15 4.79 12.81
CA GLN A 8 -15.89 6.06 12.89
C GLN A 8 -15.60 7.04 11.75
N GLY A 9 -14.63 6.76 10.88
CA GLY A 9 -14.25 7.65 9.78
C GLY A 9 -13.88 6.91 8.50
N GLU A 10 -13.82 7.65 7.39
CA GLU A 10 -13.32 7.15 6.12
C GLU A 10 -11.81 6.96 6.19
N GLY A 11 -11.32 5.82 5.68
CA GLY A 11 -9.89 5.53 5.67
C GLY A 11 -9.15 6.48 4.74
N GLU A 12 -7.89 6.79 5.05
CA GLU A 12 -7.09 7.76 4.30
C GLU A 12 -7.07 7.46 2.78
N TRP A 13 -7.06 6.19 2.39
CA TRP A 13 -7.03 5.78 0.99
C TRP A 13 -8.34 6.01 0.21
N LEU A 14 -9.45 6.27 0.92
CA LEU A 14 -10.78 6.50 0.34
C LEU A 14 -11.21 7.96 0.29
N ARG A 15 -10.45 8.88 0.90
CA ARG A 15 -10.86 10.30 1.02
C ARG A 15 -11.17 10.99 -0.31
N GLY A 16 -10.45 10.65 -1.38
CA GLY A 16 -10.65 11.24 -2.70
C GLY A 16 -10.24 12.71 -2.84
N GLU A 17 -9.47 13.26 -1.90
CA GLU A 17 -9.09 14.69 -1.84
C GLU A 17 -7.71 15.00 -2.44
N GLY A 18 -6.93 13.97 -2.78
CA GLY A 18 -5.58 14.16 -3.33
C GLY A 18 -5.55 14.55 -4.82
N PRO A 19 -4.38 14.90 -5.37
CA PRO A 19 -4.21 15.13 -6.80
C PRO A 19 -4.62 13.90 -7.62
N GLU A 20 -5.16 14.13 -8.81
CA GLU A 20 -5.57 13.05 -9.73
C GLU A 20 -6.60 12.06 -9.15
N SER A 21 -7.40 12.45 -8.13
CA SER A 21 -8.30 11.54 -7.40
C SER A 21 -9.47 10.98 -8.22
N ASP A 22 -9.73 11.52 -9.40
CA ASP A 22 -10.68 10.97 -10.37
C ASP A 22 -10.20 9.66 -11.03
N VAL A 23 -8.90 9.37 -10.96
CA VAL A 23 -8.28 8.14 -11.48
C VAL A 23 -7.48 7.42 -10.39
N VAL A 24 -6.70 8.15 -9.59
CA VAL A 24 -5.81 7.59 -8.56
C VAL A 24 -6.51 7.63 -7.21
N MET A 25 -6.88 6.47 -6.69
CA MET A 25 -7.49 6.34 -5.36
C MET A 25 -6.50 6.71 -4.26
N SER A 26 -5.29 6.12 -4.32
CA SER A 26 -4.26 6.32 -3.30
C SER A 26 -2.85 6.05 -3.81
N THR A 27 -1.89 6.67 -3.15
CA THR A 27 -0.45 6.41 -3.25
C THR A 27 0.03 5.77 -1.96
N ARG A 28 0.86 4.73 -2.07
CA ARG A 28 1.42 4.01 -0.94
C ARG A 28 2.90 3.75 -1.13
N ILE A 29 3.71 4.17 -0.15
CA ILE A 29 5.13 3.86 -0.05
C ILE A 29 5.36 2.91 1.13
N ARG A 30 6.15 1.87 0.92
CA ARG A 30 6.57 0.94 1.96
C ARG A 30 8.09 0.78 1.99
N LEU A 31 8.64 0.65 3.18
CA LEU A 31 10.05 0.30 3.40
C LEU A 31 10.12 -0.97 4.26
N ALA A 32 10.86 -1.97 3.78
CA ALA A 32 11.21 -3.17 4.53
C ALA A 32 12.55 -2.98 5.24
N ARG A 33 12.61 -3.24 6.55
CA ARG A 33 13.83 -3.14 7.36
C ARG A 33 13.93 -4.32 8.32
N ASN A 34 15.15 -4.82 8.50
CA ASN A 34 15.48 -5.78 9.56
C ASN A 34 16.43 -5.15 10.57
N VAL A 35 16.51 -5.73 11.75
CA VAL A 35 17.32 -5.22 12.87
C VAL A 35 18.59 -6.05 12.98
N GLN A 36 19.73 -5.38 13.08
CA GLN A 36 21.03 -6.02 13.28
C GLN A 36 21.05 -6.81 14.59
N GLY A 37 21.69 -7.98 14.58
CA GLY A 37 21.81 -8.84 15.76
C GLY A 37 20.65 -9.81 15.98
N TYR A 38 19.58 -9.70 15.19
CA TYR A 38 18.42 -10.60 15.22
C TYR A 38 18.37 -11.47 13.96
N ARG A 39 17.92 -12.71 14.09
CA ARG A 39 17.61 -13.58 12.94
C ARG A 39 16.38 -13.05 12.20
N PHE A 40 16.35 -13.17 10.87
CA PHE A 40 15.19 -12.79 10.06
C PHE A 40 13.92 -13.54 10.49
N SER A 41 12.74 -12.94 10.28
CA SER A 41 11.42 -13.46 10.71
C SER A 41 11.16 -14.91 10.31
N THR A 42 11.72 -15.40 9.19
CA THR A 42 11.55 -16.79 8.73
C THR A 42 12.33 -17.83 9.57
N ARG A 43 13.29 -17.38 10.38
CA ARG A 43 14.19 -18.22 11.19
C ARG A 43 14.29 -17.76 12.64
N ILE A 44 13.58 -16.69 13.02
CA ILE A 44 13.57 -16.14 14.37
C ILE A 44 12.88 -17.12 15.33
N GLU A 45 13.40 -17.25 16.54
CA GLU A 45 12.79 -18.07 17.58
C GLU A 45 11.69 -17.29 18.33
N ILE A 46 10.77 -17.98 19.02
CA ILE A 46 9.65 -17.35 19.74
C ILE A 46 10.15 -16.41 20.84
N GLY A 47 11.19 -16.80 21.59
CA GLY A 47 11.78 -15.95 22.63
C GLY A 47 12.41 -14.68 22.05
N GLU A 48 13.21 -14.84 21.00
CA GLU A 48 13.89 -13.75 20.29
C GLU A 48 12.89 -12.78 19.63
N SER A 49 11.82 -13.30 19.02
CA SER A 49 10.76 -12.46 18.45
C SER A 49 9.96 -11.69 19.51
N GLN A 50 9.71 -12.27 20.68
CA GLN A 50 9.03 -11.57 21.77
C GLN A 50 9.90 -10.44 22.35
N GLU A 51 11.22 -10.66 22.47
CA GLU A 51 12.19 -9.63 22.85
C GLU A 51 12.23 -8.50 21.81
N LEU A 52 12.38 -8.87 20.53
CA LEU A 52 12.42 -7.92 19.43
C LEU A 52 11.13 -7.10 19.31
N LEU A 53 9.95 -7.71 19.51
CA LEU A 53 8.67 -7.02 19.52
C LEU A 53 8.63 -5.95 20.62
N GLY A 54 9.10 -6.28 21.83
CA GLY A 54 9.17 -5.35 22.95
C GLY A 54 10.12 -4.19 22.68
N PHE A 55 11.32 -4.49 22.19
CA PHE A 55 12.32 -3.50 21.78
C PHE A 55 11.76 -2.53 20.73
N LEU A 56 11.17 -3.06 19.65
CA LEU A 56 10.62 -2.26 18.56
C LEU A 56 9.43 -1.42 19.02
N ARG A 57 8.54 -1.98 19.84
CA ARG A 57 7.42 -1.24 20.44
C ARG A 57 7.91 -0.03 21.22
N GLU A 58 8.91 -0.21 22.09
CA GLU A 58 9.49 0.89 22.86
C GLU A 58 10.04 1.99 21.93
N LYS A 59 10.87 1.61 20.94
CA LYS A 59 11.49 2.58 20.03
C LYS A 59 10.46 3.33 19.18
N ILE A 60 9.44 2.64 18.67
CA ILE A 60 8.38 3.25 17.86
C ILE A 60 7.54 4.23 18.70
N LEU A 61 7.12 3.83 19.90
CA LEU A 61 6.30 4.68 20.77
C LEU A 61 7.09 5.85 21.40
N SER A 62 8.42 5.78 21.42
CA SER A 62 9.29 6.86 21.88
C SER A 62 9.60 7.94 20.82
N LEU A 63 9.10 7.79 19.59
CA LEU A 63 9.34 8.77 18.53
C LEU A 63 8.70 10.13 18.89
N PRO A 64 9.46 11.24 18.82
CA PRO A 64 8.92 12.57 19.08
C PRO A 64 7.91 12.96 17.99
N ASP A 65 6.93 13.79 18.36
CA ASP A 65 5.91 14.35 17.46
C ASP A 65 5.10 13.30 16.67
N ARG A 66 5.08 12.06 17.14
CA ARG A 66 4.29 10.96 16.58
C ARG A 66 3.42 10.36 17.67
N ASN A 67 2.12 10.28 17.40
CA ASN A 67 1.15 9.68 18.31
C ASN A 67 0.73 8.31 17.78
N PHE A 68 1.67 7.36 17.71
CA PHE A 68 1.35 6.01 17.26
C PHE A 68 0.51 5.28 18.31
N LEU A 69 -0.61 4.72 17.86
CA LEU A 69 -1.38 3.76 18.62
C LEU A 69 -0.84 2.36 18.34
N TRP A 70 -0.56 1.59 19.39
CA TRP A 70 -0.03 0.24 19.27
C TRP A 70 -1.11 -0.82 19.53
N ALA A 71 -1.10 -1.90 18.75
CA ALA A 71 -1.83 -3.13 19.03
C ALA A 71 -0.92 -4.36 18.84
N ASP A 72 -0.93 -5.29 19.79
CA ASP A 72 -0.44 -6.66 19.58
C ASP A 72 -1.52 -7.42 18.82
N LEU A 73 -1.15 -8.09 17.73
CA LEU A 73 -2.13 -8.78 16.90
C LEU A 73 -2.79 -9.94 17.65
N ARG A 74 -2.11 -10.55 18.63
CA ARG A 74 -2.66 -11.65 19.45
C ARG A 74 -3.83 -11.20 20.32
N ASP A 75 -3.86 -9.92 20.69
CA ASP A 75 -4.92 -9.34 21.50
C ASP A 75 -6.15 -8.93 20.68
N LEU A 76 -6.04 -8.92 19.34
CA LEU A 76 -7.11 -8.56 18.43
C LEU A 76 -7.91 -9.78 17.96
N GLY A 77 -9.24 -9.65 18.00
CA GLY A 77 -10.15 -10.63 17.45
C GLY A 77 -10.12 -10.70 15.91
N PRO A 78 -10.69 -11.75 15.29
CA PRO A 78 -10.67 -11.91 13.84
C PRO A 78 -11.25 -10.73 13.05
N ILE A 79 -12.35 -10.15 13.53
CA ILE A 79 -13.01 -8.99 12.89
C ILE A 79 -12.11 -7.76 12.96
N GLU A 80 -11.44 -7.53 14.09
CA GLU A 80 -10.55 -6.39 14.27
C GLU A 80 -9.33 -6.46 13.33
N ARG A 81 -8.76 -7.66 13.18
CA ARG A 81 -7.68 -7.89 12.20
C ARG A 81 -8.17 -7.70 10.78
N GLN A 82 -9.38 -8.17 10.46
CA GLN A 82 -9.98 -7.99 9.13
C GLN A 82 -10.18 -6.51 8.81
N VAL A 83 -10.66 -5.70 9.76
CA VAL A 83 -10.77 -4.24 9.60
C VAL A 83 -9.42 -3.62 9.28
N LEU A 84 -8.33 -4.02 9.97
CA LEU A 84 -6.99 -3.51 9.68
C LEU A 84 -6.49 -3.89 8.26
N VAL A 85 -6.84 -5.09 7.78
CA VAL A 85 -6.52 -5.54 6.41
C VAL A 85 -7.29 -4.74 5.37
N GLU A 86 -8.60 -4.55 5.56
CA GLU A 86 -9.47 -3.80 4.65
C GLU A 86 -9.15 -2.29 4.65
N ARG A 87 -8.63 -1.77 5.77
CA ARG A 87 -8.07 -0.41 5.88
C ARG A 87 -6.67 -0.30 5.29
N HIS A 88 -6.11 -1.39 4.75
CA HIS A 88 -4.76 -1.47 4.21
C HIS A 88 -3.65 -1.10 5.21
N LEU A 89 -3.91 -1.21 6.52
CA LEU A 89 -2.94 -0.91 7.58
C LEU A 89 -2.02 -2.09 7.87
N ILE A 90 -2.49 -3.31 7.64
CA ILE A 90 -1.69 -4.55 7.71
C ILE A 90 -1.91 -5.41 6.47
N SER A 91 -0.96 -6.31 6.17
CA SER A 91 -1.12 -7.34 5.14
C SER A 91 -1.99 -8.51 5.63
N ARG A 92 -2.49 -9.34 4.70
CA ARG A 92 -3.24 -10.55 5.05
C ARG A 92 -2.34 -11.54 5.79
N GLU A 93 -1.11 -11.64 5.33
CA GLU A 93 -0.04 -12.48 5.89
C GLU A 93 0.31 -12.04 7.32
N HIS A 94 0.29 -10.73 7.60
CA HIS A 94 0.48 -10.23 8.96
C HIS A 94 -0.70 -10.62 9.87
N ALA A 95 -1.93 -10.48 9.38
CA ALA A 95 -3.16 -10.77 10.14
C ALA A 95 -3.34 -12.26 10.47
N SER A 96 -2.96 -13.14 9.52
CA SER A 96 -3.05 -14.60 9.67
C SER A 96 -1.81 -15.24 10.27
N GLY A 97 -0.71 -14.49 10.41
CA GLY A 97 0.56 -14.99 10.92
C GLY A 97 0.50 -15.33 12.41
N ASP A 98 1.21 -16.40 12.78
CA ASP A 98 1.38 -16.83 14.16
C ASP A 98 2.53 -16.07 14.87
N GLY A 99 2.54 -16.15 16.20
CA GLY A 99 3.62 -15.64 17.05
C GLY A 99 3.47 -14.17 17.47
N PRO A 100 4.50 -13.60 18.14
CA PRO A 100 4.53 -12.20 18.55
C PRO A 100 4.53 -11.29 17.31
N ARG A 101 3.49 -10.44 17.18
CA ARG A 101 3.33 -9.51 16.05
C ARG A 101 2.66 -8.23 16.54
N GLY A 102 3.02 -7.11 15.93
CA GLY A 102 2.50 -5.81 16.36
C GLY A 102 2.24 -4.88 15.20
N VAL A 103 1.31 -3.95 15.41
CA VAL A 103 1.09 -2.85 14.49
C VAL A 103 1.05 -1.53 15.25
N ALA A 104 1.74 -0.54 14.72
CA ALA A 104 1.66 0.85 15.16
C ALA A 104 0.95 1.67 14.06
N VAL A 105 -0.10 2.40 14.40
CA VAL A 105 -0.89 3.19 13.44
C VAL A 105 -1.08 4.61 13.98
N GLU A 106 -0.86 5.62 13.14
CA GLU A 106 -1.22 7.00 13.48
C GLU A 106 -2.75 7.18 13.37
N PRO A 107 -3.42 7.95 14.26
CA PRO A 107 -4.88 8.14 14.22
C PRO A 107 -5.46 8.59 12.88
N GLY A 108 -4.67 9.26 12.04
CA GLY A 108 -5.08 9.68 10.69
C GLY A 108 -4.95 8.59 9.62
N GLU A 109 -4.55 7.36 9.96
CA GLU A 109 -4.35 6.21 9.05
C GLU A 109 -3.30 6.41 7.94
N ARG A 110 -2.62 7.55 7.92
CA ARG A 110 -1.58 7.87 6.92
C ARG A 110 -0.31 7.06 7.12
N LEU A 111 0.08 6.84 8.37
CA LEU A 111 1.30 6.14 8.75
C LEU A 111 0.98 4.85 9.49
N GLY A 112 1.63 3.78 9.07
CA GLY A 112 1.55 2.46 9.70
C GLY A 112 2.91 1.80 9.76
N ILE A 113 3.15 1.01 10.81
CA ILE A 113 4.33 0.18 10.96
C ILE A 113 3.86 -1.21 11.35
N MET A 114 4.07 -2.18 10.46
CA MET A 114 3.92 -3.60 10.81
C MET A 114 5.23 -4.10 11.41
N VAL A 115 5.12 -4.86 12.49
CA VAL A 115 6.26 -5.39 13.25
C VAL A 115 6.20 -6.91 13.27
N LEU A 116 7.31 -7.52 12.88
CA LEU A 116 7.45 -8.98 12.71
C LEU A 116 6.48 -9.52 11.67
N GLU A 117 6.52 -8.95 10.47
CA GLU A 117 5.80 -9.46 9.29
C GLU A 117 6.70 -10.43 8.51
N GLU A 118 6.96 -10.20 7.22
CA GLU A 118 7.98 -10.92 6.45
C GLU A 118 9.39 -10.44 6.85
N ASP A 119 9.52 -9.13 7.06
CA ASP A 119 10.68 -8.45 7.65
C ASP A 119 10.33 -7.96 9.07
N HIS A 120 11.33 -7.62 9.89
CA HIS A 120 11.10 -7.16 11.26
C HIS A 120 10.26 -5.89 11.33
N LEU A 121 10.44 -5.00 10.36
CA LEU A 121 9.71 -3.75 10.23
C LEU A 121 9.27 -3.56 8.79
N ARG A 122 7.99 -3.24 8.61
CA ARG A 122 7.45 -2.76 7.35
C ARG A 122 6.76 -1.43 7.58
N LEU A 123 7.49 -0.37 7.26
CA LEU A 123 6.99 1.00 7.35
C LEU A 123 6.05 1.25 6.18
N GLN A 124 4.99 2.03 6.41
CA GLN A 124 4.02 2.38 5.38
C GLN A 124 3.58 3.84 5.52
N VAL A 125 3.54 4.53 4.38
CA VAL A 125 2.80 5.78 4.19
C VAL A 125 1.73 5.53 3.14
N LEU A 126 0.50 5.94 3.42
CA LEU A 126 -0.67 5.83 2.55
C LEU A 126 -1.32 7.22 2.48
N LEU A 127 -1.51 7.75 1.27
CA LEU A 127 -2.14 9.05 1.03
C LEU A 127 -3.19 8.91 -0.07
N SER A 128 -4.28 9.68 0.01
CA SER A 128 -5.24 9.77 -1.09
C SER A 128 -4.63 10.43 -2.33
N GLY A 129 -5.06 10.03 -3.53
CA GLY A 129 -4.59 10.60 -4.81
C GLY A 129 -3.16 10.22 -5.18
N LEU A 130 -2.62 10.88 -6.19
CA LEU A 130 -1.22 10.78 -6.62
C LEU A 130 -0.34 11.75 -5.83
N ASN A 131 0.29 11.24 -4.76
CA ASN A 131 1.04 12.05 -3.80
C ASN A 131 2.41 11.42 -3.48
N VAL A 132 3.17 11.03 -4.51
CA VAL A 132 4.43 10.28 -4.34
C VAL A 132 5.49 11.09 -3.60
N GLU A 133 5.72 12.35 -3.99
CA GLU A 133 6.71 13.22 -3.34
C GLU A 133 6.42 13.42 -1.85
N LYS A 134 5.16 13.76 -1.51
CA LYS A 134 4.73 13.95 -0.12
C LYS A 134 4.84 12.65 0.68
N ALA A 135 4.40 11.53 0.11
CA ALA A 135 4.52 10.23 0.76
C ALA A 135 5.99 9.87 1.01
N TRP A 136 6.89 10.18 0.06
CA TRP A 136 8.32 9.89 0.20
C TRP A 136 8.96 10.76 1.27
N LYS A 137 8.62 12.04 1.31
CA LYS A 137 9.08 12.95 2.37
C LYS A 137 8.66 12.49 3.75
N GLU A 138 7.40 12.08 3.93
CA GLU A 138 6.92 11.53 5.21
C GLU A 138 7.59 10.20 5.56
N MET A 139 7.78 9.31 4.57
CA MET A 139 8.47 8.03 4.75
C MET A 139 9.93 8.22 5.16
N SER A 140 10.65 9.08 4.46
CA SER A 140 12.08 9.34 4.68
C SER A 140 12.31 9.94 6.07
N ALA A 141 11.46 10.88 6.49
CA ALA A 141 11.50 11.43 7.85
C ALA A 141 11.26 10.35 8.92
N LEU A 142 10.25 9.49 8.73
CA LEU A 142 9.97 8.38 9.65
C LEU A 142 11.13 7.38 9.72
N SER A 143 11.65 6.95 8.55
CA SER A 143 12.75 5.99 8.46
C SER A 143 14.02 6.53 9.09
N SER A 144 14.33 7.81 8.90
CA SER A 144 15.52 8.46 9.49
C SER A 144 15.41 8.53 11.02
N ALA A 145 14.25 8.93 11.54
CA ALA A 145 14.01 8.98 12.98
C ALA A 145 14.09 7.59 13.65
N LEU A 146 13.65 6.53 12.95
CA LEU A 146 13.81 5.17 13.44
C LEU A 146 15.27 4.69 13.38
N ALA A 147 16.00 5.02 12.31
CA ALA A 147 17.40 4.62 12.13
C ALA A 147 18.32 5.17 13.23
N GLU A 148 18.00 6.34 13.81
CA GLU A 148 18.73 6.88 14.97
C GLU A 148 18.61 6.01 16.24
N ARG A 149 17.58 5.16 16.31
CA ARG A 149 17.19 4.41 17.53
C ARG A 149 17.27 2.89 17.34
N ILE A 150 17.26 2.44 16.09
CA ILE A 150 17.21 1.03 15.70
C ILE A 150 18.36 0.76 14.73
N PRO A 151 19.30 -0.15 15.07
CA PRO A 151 20.37 -0.51 14.17
C PRO A 151 19.81 -1.38 13.04
N PHE A 152 19.55 -0.80 11.87
CA PHE A 152 19.08 -1.56 10.72
C PHE A 152 20.18 -2.45 10.14
N ALA A 153 19.81 -3.67 9.78
CA ALA A 153 20.69 -4.62 9.09
C ALA A 153 20.94 -4.11 7.66
N TRP A 154 22.18 -3.72 7.38
CA TRP A 154 22.60 -3.13 6.12
C TRP A 154 23.96 -3.66 5.70
N ASP A 155 24.16 -3.77 4.38
CA ASP A 155 25.38 -4.22 3.74
C ASP A 155 25.77 -3.27 2.60
N GLU A 156 27.08 -3.05 2.40
CA GLU A 156 27.61 -2.12 1.40
C GLU A 156 27.22 -2.47 -0.03
N ARG A 157 27.10 -3.77 -0.33
CA ARG A 157 26.77 -4.25 -1.67
C ARG A 157 25.28 -4.48 -1.86
N PHE A 158 24.60 -4.97 -0.82
CA PHE A 158 23.20 -5.41 -0.91
C PHE A 158 22.19 -4.43 -0.34
N GLY A 159 22.63 -3.33 0.28
CA GLY A 159 21.77 -2.37 0.93
C GLY A 159 21.09 -2.94 2.17
N PHE A 160 19.83 -2.60 2.41
CA PHE A 160 19.06 -3.14 3.53
C PHE A 160 18.81 -4.63 3.36
N LEU A 161 19.27 -5.41 4.33
CA LEU A 161 19.19 -6.86 4.29
C LEU A 161 17.75 -7.32 4.57
N THR A 162 17.29 -8.28 3.77
CA THR A 162 15.94 -8.82 3.80
C THR A 162 15.94 -10.28 3.37
N ALA A 163 14.99 -11.06 3.90
CA ALA A 163 14.74 -12.43 3.43
C ALA A 163 13.94 -12.46 2.12
N CYS A 164 13.30 -11.35 1.74
CA CYS A 164 12.49 -11.23 0.54
C CYS A 164 13.34 -10.76 -0.65
N PRO A 165 13.55 -11.60 -1.69
CA PRO A 165 14.35 -11.19 -2.86
C PRO A 165 13.82 -9.93 -3.56
N THR A 166 12.51 -9.66 -3.46
CA THR A 166 11.87 -8.50 -4.10
C THR A 166 12.05 -7.18 -3.34
N ASN A 167 12.65 -7.22 -2.15
CA ASN A 167 12.94 -6.04 -1.32
C ASN A 167 14.45 -5.71 -1.27
N VAL A 168 15.33 -6.51 -1.87
CA VAL A 168 16.81 -6.33 -1.78
C VAL A 168 17.22 -4.93 -2.27
N GLY A 169 18.20 -4.31 -1.62
CA GLY A 169 18.67 -2.96 -1.93
C GLY A 169 18.01 -1.92 -1.03
N THR A 170 17.14 -1.10 -1.60
CA THR A 170 16.46 -0.01 -0.91
C THR A 170 15.38 -0.48 0.08
N GLY A 171 14.84 -1.70 -0.09
CA GLY A 171 13.63 -2.14 0.61
C GLY A 171 12.38 -1.36 0.23
N LEU A 172 12.43 -0.54 -0.84
CA LEU A 172 11.35 0.35 -1.24
C LEU A 172 10.33 -0.33 -2.14
N ARG A 173 9.06 -0.18 -1.75
CA ARG A 173 7.92 -0.43 -2.63
C ARG A 173 7.05 0.82 -2.71
N VAL A 174 7.11 1.52 -3.84
CA VAL A 174 6.15 2.58 -4.19
C VAL A 174 5.02 1.95 -5.02
N SER A 175 3.79 2.35 -4.73
CA SER A 175 2.60 1.85 -5.40
C SER A 175 1.49 2.89 -5.47
N ALA A 176 0.63 2.77 -6.47
CA ALA A 176 -0.57 3.57 -6.60
C ALA A 176 -1.74 2.65 -6.96
N MET A 177 -2.92 2.96 -6.42
CA MET A 177 -4.16 2.29 -6.74
C MET A 177 -4.97 3.16 -7.69
N LEU A 178 -5.29 2.64 -8.87
CA LEU A 178 -5.96 3.36 -9.95
C LEU A 178 -7.28 2.68 -10.31
N HIS A 179 -8.29 3.49 -10.62
CA HIS A 179 -9.53 3.07 -11.25
C HIS A 179 -9.45 3.36 -12.76
N LEU A 180 -9.42 2.29 -13.57
CA LEU A 180 -9.13 2.37 -15.01
C LEU A 180 -10.29 1.87 -15.91
N PRO A 181 -11.54 2.31 -15.69
CA PRO A 181 -12.70 1.82 -16.44
C PRO A 181 -12.63 2.17 -17.93
N GLY A 182 -12.07 3.31 -18.32
CA GLY A 182 -11.92 3.70 -19.72
C GLY A 182 -11.03 2.71 -20.48
N LEU A 183 -9.88 2.37 -19.92
CA LEU A 183 -8.97 1.36 -20.47
C LEU A 183 -9.59 -0.04 -20.49
N VAL A 184 -10.44 -0.41 -19.52
CA VAL A 184 -11.15 -1.70 -19.55
C VAL A 184 -12.23 -1.74 -20.62
N ILE A 185 -13.13 -0.75 -20.65
CA ILE A 185 -14.24 -0.66 -21.62
C ILE A 185 -13.72 -0.65 -23.06
N SER A 186 -12.64 0.08 -23.31
CA SER A 186 -11.98 0.15 -24.63
C SER A 186 -11.06 -1.04 -24.94
N ARG A 187 -10.94 -2.03 -24.03
CA ARG A 187 -10.09 -3.21 -24.15
C ARG A 187 -8.59 -2.87 -24.32
N GLN A 188 -8.14 -1.77 -23.75
CA GLN A 188 -6.75 -1.30 -23.78
C GLN A 188 -5.94 -1.68 -22.54
N ILE A 189 -6.57 -2.23 -21.50
CA ILE A 189 -5.90 -2.54 -20.23
C ILE A 189 -4.73 -3.53 -20.35
N GLU A 190 -4.82 -4.52 -21.24
CA GLU A 190 -3.73 -5.46 -21.50
C GLU A 190 -2.52 -4.76 -22.11
N LYS A 191 -2.75 -3.84 -23.04
CA LYS A 191 -1.70 -3.01 -23.66
C LYS A 191 -1.06 -2.07 -22.63
N ALA A 192 -1.85 -1.49 -21.72
CA ALA A 192 -1.35 -0.66 -20.64
C ALA A 192 -0.47 -1.47 -19.67
N THR A 193 -0.94 -2.67 -19.30
CA THR A 193 -0.20 -3.60 -18.44
C THR A 193 1.13 -4.02 -19.06
N GLN A 194 1.13 -4.42 -20.35
CA GLN A 194 2.34 -4.81 -21.05
C GLN A 194 3.34 -3.65 -21.20
N THR A 195 2.84 -2.43 -21.44
CA THR A 195 3.68 -1.23 -21.52
C THR A 195 4.34 -0.95 -20.17
N ALA A 196 3.57 -1.00 -19.07
CA ALA A 196 4.09 -0.81 -17.72
C ALA A 196 5.13 -1.87 -17.33
N GLN A 197 4.92 -3.14 -17.71
CA GLN A 197 5.87 -4.22 -17.45
C GLN A 197 7.22 -4.04 -18.18
N LYS A 198 7.20 -3.50 -19.41
CA LYS A 198 8.43 -3.21 -20.18
C LYS A 198 9.32 -2.15 -19.52
N ILE A 199 8.74 -1.32 -18.67
CA ILE A 199 9.43 -0.28 -17.88
C ILE A 199 9.48 -0.65 -16.40
N HIS A 200 9.59 -1.95 -16.11
CA HIS A 200 9.83 -2.50 -14.77
C HIS A 200 8.76 -2.18 -13.72
N MET A 201 7.51 -1.98 -14.14
CA MET A 201 6.37 -1.87 -13.24
C MET A 201 5.56 -3.16 -13.18
N ALA A 202 5.08 -3.49 -11.98
CA ALA A 202 4.11 -4.55 -11.76
C ALA A 202 2.71 -3.96 -11.70
N VAL A 203 1.78 -4.52 -12.48
CA VAL A 203 0.35 -4.20 -12.45
C VAL A 203 -0.42 -5.43 -11.96
N ARG A 204 -1.30 -5.25 -10.98
CA ARG A 204 -2.14 -6.32 -10.41
C ARG A 204 -3.56 -5.80 -10.16
N GLY A 205 -4.58 -6.63 -10.39
CA GLY A 205 -5.94 -6.33 -9.96
C GLY A 205 -6.07 -6.35 -8.43
N LEU A 206 -6.92 -5.51 -7.85
CA LEU A 206 -7.13 -5.45 -6.39
C LEU A 206 -7.99 -6.60 -5.86
N TYR A 207 -9.11 -6.86 -6.52
CA TYR A 207 -10.09 -7.89 -6.15
C TYR A 207 -10.30 -8.86 -7.31
N GLY A 208 -10.34 -10.18 -7.05
CA GLY A 208 -10.56 -11.23 -8.05
C GLY A 208 -9.48 -12.31 -8.06
N GLU A 209 -9.84 -13.53 -8.45
CA GLU A 209 -8.91 -14.62 -8.76
C GLU A 209 -8.59 -14.61 -10.26
N GLY A 210 -7.31 -14.65 -10.64
CA GLY A 210 -6.89 -14.69 -12.05
C GLY A 210 -6.71 -13.31 -12.71
N SER A 211 -7.10 -13.20 -13.99
CA SER A 211 -6.72 -12.08 -14.89
C SER A 211 -7.74 -10.94 -15.02
N ARG A 212 -8.90 -11.01 -14.35
CA ARG A 212 -9.92 -9.93 -14.39
C ARG A 212 -10.19 -9.40 -12.98
N PRO A 213 -9.75 -8.18 -12.66
CA PRO A 213 -10.16 -7.54 -11.43
C PRO A 213 -11.67 -7.28 -11.45
N ALA A 214 -12.36 -7.59 -10.35
CA ALA A 214 -13.82 -7.48 -10.23
C ALA A 214 -14.36 -6.04 -10.27
N SER A 215 -13.48 -5.02 -10.29
CA SER A 215 -13.87 -3.63 -10.04
C SER A 215 -13.06 -2.59 -10.84
N ASP A 216 -12.38 -2.99 -11.92
CA ASP A 216 -11.50 -2.12 -12.72
C ASP A 216 -10.45 -1.34 -11.89
N LEU A 217 -10.14 -1.85 -10.70
CA LEU A 217 -9.14 -1.33 -9.78
C LEU A 217 -7.83 -2.09 -9.95
N PHE A 218 -6.77 -1.33 -10.20
CA PHE A 218 -5.44 -1.85 -10.47
C PHE A 218 -4.43 -1.21 -9.52
N GLN A 219 -3.55 -2.03 -8.95
CA GLN A 219 -2.39 -1.57 -8.23
C GLN A 219 -1.18 -1.62 -9.15
N ILE A 220 -0.52 -0.47 -9.30
CA ILE A 220 0.75 -0.32 -10.02
C ILE A 220 1.86 -0.15 -9.00
N SER A 221 3.04 -0.74 -9.22
CA SER A 221 4.19 -0.64 -8.31
C SER A 221 5.52 -0.91 -8.98
N ASN A 222 6.62 -0.36 -8.43
CA ASN A 222 7.97 -0.65 -8.91
C ASN A 222 8.34 -2.13 -8.74
N GLN A 223 9.16 -2.68 -9.65
CA GLN A 223 9.80 -3.99 -9.47
C GLN A 223 11.27 -3.87 -9.10
N VAL A 224 11.94 -2.79 -9.54
CA VAL A 224 13.36 -2.55 -9.26
C VAL A 224 13.49 -1.91 -7.88
N THR A 225 14.33 -2.52 -7.04
CA THR A 225 14.63 -2.06 -5.68
C THR A 225 16.12 -1.92 -5.40
N LEU A 226 16.98 -2.44 -6.28
CA LEU A 226 18.45 -2.42 -6.17
C LEU A 226 19.05 -1.65 -7.35
N GLY A 227 20.08 -0.86 -7.10
CA GLY A 227 20.86 -0.16 -8.13
C GLY A 227 20.43 1.28 -8.45
N GLY A 228 19.39 1.79 -7.80
CA GLY A 228 18.98 3.20 -7.85
C GLY A 228 18.67 3.73 -6.45
N THR A 229 18.60 5.05 -6.30
CA THR A 229 18.18 5.65 -5.02
C THR A 229 16.67 5.56 -4.85
N GLU A 230 16.18 5.59 -3.62
CA GLU A 230 14.74 5.62 -3.35
C GLU A 230 14.04 6.82 -4.02
N ALA A 231 14.73 7.97 -4.09
CA ALA A 231 14.21 9.18 -4.72
C ALA A 231 14.04 9.00 -6.24
N ASP A 232 15.03 8.39 -6.91
CA ASP A 232 14.97 8.11 -8.35
C ASP A 232 13.83 7.13 -8.67
N ILE A 233 13.69 6.06 -7.86
CA ILE A 233 12.59 5.09 -8.01
C ILE A 233 11.23 5.77 -7.84
N CYS A 234 11.09 6.69 -6.88
CA CYS A 234 9.86 7.44 -6.68
C CYS A 234 9.56 8.38 -7.86
N ALA A 235 10.57 9.08 -8.39
CA ALA A 235 10.40 9.99 -9.51
C ALA A 235 10.01 9.25 -10.80
N GLU A 236 10.71 8.15 -11.13
CA GLU A 236 10.38 7.29 -12.27
C GLU A 236 8.96 6.72 -12.13
N PHE A 237 8.61 6.24 -10.94
CA PHE A 237 7.27 5.72 -10.67
C PHE A 237 6.19 6.78 -10.91
N GLN A 238 6.39 8.00 -10.41
CA GLN A 238 5.44 9.09 -10.58
C GLN A 238 5.22 9.41 -12.07
N GLU A 239 6.28 9.55 -12.86
CA GLU A 239 6.20 9.82 -14.30
C GLU A 239 5.40 8.74 -15.04
N VAL A 240 5.60 7.47 -14.69
CA VAL A 240 4.86 6.35 -15.29
C VAL A 240 3.38 6.40 -14.94
N VAL A 241 3.04 6.68 -13.68
CA VAL A 241 1.63 6.77 -13.26
C VAL A 241 0.94 7.94 -13.93
N GLU A 242 1.58 9.10 -14.04
CA GLU A 242 1.02 10.28 -14.75
C GLU A 242 0.68 9.96 -16.21
N LYS A 243 1.54 9.21 -16.91
CA LYS A 243 1.25 8.76 -18.30
C LYS A 243 0.03 7.84 -18.37
N ILE A 244 -0.15 6.96 -17.38
CA ILE A 244 -1.30 6.04 -17.33
C ILE A 244 -2.59 6.82 -17.01
N VAL A 245 -2.52 7.80 -16.11
CA VAL A 245 -3.64 8.70 -15.80
C VAL A 245 -4.06 9.49 -17.05
N ALA A 246 -3.10 10.06 -17.78
CA ALA A 246 -3.38 10.77 -19.03
C ALA A 246 -4.05 9.86 -20.08
N TRP A 247 -3.56 8.62 -20.24
CA TRP A 247 -4.14 7.65 -21.16
C TRP A 247 -5.57 7.26 -20.77
N GLU A 248 -5.83 7.01 -19.48
CA GLU A 248 -7.18 6.74 -18.98
C GLU A 248 -8.13 7.90 -19.29
N ARG A 249 -7.74 9.14 -19.00
CA ARG A 249 -8.58 10.33 -19.28
C ARG A 249 -8.85 10.53 -20.76
N GLU A 250 -7.83 10.41 -21.60
CA GLU A 250 -8.00 10.50 -23.06
C GLU A 250 -8.98 9.43 -23.56
N THR A 251 -8.87 8.21 -23.03
CA THR A 251 -9.79 7.11 -23.37
C THR A 251 -11.22 7.40 -22.88
N ARG A 252 -11.40 7.95 -21.67
CA ARG A 252 -12.72 8.39 -21.17
C ARG A 252 -13.34 9.44 -22.09
N ASN A 253 -12.56 10.42 -22.54
CA ASN A 253 -13.03 11.48 -23.43
C ASN A 253 -13.47 10.94 -24.79
N GLN A 254 -12.70 10.02 -25.37
CA GLN A 254 -13.05 9.36 -26.63
C GLN A 254 -14.34 8.53 -26.49
N LEU A 255 -14.46 7.75 -25.42
CA LEU A 255 -15.67 6.97 -25.12
C LEU A 255 -16.90 7.87 -24.96
N LEU A 256 -16.76 9.00 -24.26
CA LEU A 256 -17.84 9.99 -24.11
C LEU A 256 -18.21 10.66 -25.43
N ALA A 257 -17.24 10.95 -26.31
CA ALA A 257 -17.50 11.55 -27.61
C ALA A 257 -18.27 10.59 -28.54
N GLU A 258 -17.97 9.29 -28.48
CA GLU A 258 -18.57 8.27 -29.36
C GLU A 258 -19.88 7.68 -28.83
N ARG A 259 -20.00 7.48 -27.50
CA ARG A 259 -21.03 6.64 -26.88
C ARG A 259 -21.68 7.26 -25.64
N ARG A 260 -21.79 8.59 -25.60
CA ARG A 260 -22.31 9.33 -24.44
C ARG A 260 -23.57 8.74 -23.83
N THR A 261 -24.61 8.57 -24.64
CA THR A 261 -25.93 8.12 -24.18
C THR A 261 -25.88 6.71 -23.59
N GLU A 262 -25.10 5.80 -24.19
CA GLU A 262 -24.94 4.43 -23.69
C GLU A 262 -24.23 4.41 -22.33
N LEU A 263 -23.17 5.22 -22.18
CA LEU A 263 -22.41 5.32 -20.93
C LEU A 263 -23.23 5.98 -19.81
N GLU A 264 -23.98 7.04 -20.12
CA GLU A 264 -24.89 7.69 -19.17
C GLU A 264 -26.01 6.73 -18.72
N ASP A 265 -26.60 5.95 -19.63
CA ASP A 265 -27.59 4.92 -19.29
C ASP A 265 -26.98 3.80 -18.42
N GLN A 266 -25.78 3.31 -18.79
CA GLN A 266 -25.09 2.28 -18.00
C GLN A 266 -24.76 2.74 -16.58
N ALA A 267 -24.25 3.97 -16.43
CA ALA A 267 -23.98 4.56 -15.12
C ALA A 267 -25.26 4.73 -14.30
N SER A 268 -26.33 5.23 -14.93
CA SER A 268 -27.63 5.44 -14.28
C SER A 268 -28.28 4.12 -13.83
N ARG A 269 -28.18 3.06 -14.64
CA ARG A 269 -28.65 1.72 -14.26
C ARG A 269 -27.89 1.17 -13.08
N SER A 270 -26.56 1.32 -13.07
CA SER A 270 -25.71 0.86 -11.97
C SER A 270 -26.06 1.58 -10.68
N LEU A 271 -26.25 2.91 -10.74
CA LEU A 271 -26.72 3.71 -9.61
C LEU A 271 -28.11 3.26 -9.13
N GLY A 272 -29.06 3.07 -10.05
CA GLY A 272 -30.41 2.62 -9.71
C GLY A 272 -30.45 1.25 -9.03
N ILE A 273 -29.57 0.31 -9.43
CA ILE A 273 -29.39 -0.97 -8.75
C ILE A 273 -28.86 -0.74 -7.32
N LEU A 274 -27.79 0.05 -7.16
CA LEU A 274 -27.20 0.33 -5.84
C LEU A 274 -28.18 1.01 -4.88
N GLU A 275 -29.04 1.91 -5.38
CA GLU A 275 -30.01 2.63 -4.56
C GLU A 275 -31.25 1.82 -4.19
N ARG A 276 -31.65 0.84 -5.03
CA ARG A 276 -32.98 0.22 -4.94
C ARG A 276 -32.96 -1.29 -4.74
N ALA A 277 -31.87 -1.98 -5.06
CA ALA A 277 -31.79 -3.42 -4.93
C ALA A 277 -32.02 -3.85 -3.48
N ARG A 278 -32.78 -4.94 -3.30
CA ARG A 278 -33.02 -5.55 -1.98
C ARG A 278 -32.06 -6.70 -1.68
N THR A 279 -31.39 -7.19 -2.72
CA THR A 279 -30.39 -8.25 -2.66
C THR A 279 -29.30 -7.92 -3.66
N MET A 280 -28.04 -8.00 -3.24
CA MET A 280 -26.87 -7.83 -4.08
C MET A 280 -25.84 -8.89 -3.71
N THR A 281 -25.15 -9.44 -4.70
CA THR A 281 -23.97 -10.26 -4.50
C THR A 281 -22.73 -9.37 -4.43
N SER A 282 -21.73 -9.82 -3.69
CA SER A 282 -20.36 -9.29 -3.77
C SER A 282 -19.72 -9.59 -5.12
#